data_AF-X1BZG3-F1
#
_entry.id   AF-X1BZG3-F1
#
_cell.length_a   1.000
_cell.length_b   1.000
_cell.length_c   1.000
_cell.angle_alpha   90.00
_cell.angle_beta   90.00
_cell.angle_gamma   90.00
#
_symmetry.space_group_name_H-M   'P 1'
#
loop_
_entity.id
_entity.type
_entity.pdbx_description
1 polymer ?
#
loop_
_entity_poly.entity_id
_entity_poly.type
_entity_poly.pdbx_seq_one_letter_code
_entity_poly.pdbx_strand_id
1 'polypeptide(L)'
;FGCIRIGSKCANPLGLFDTAGNAAEMVLDPFHFSIGFRLHGAAGGFIIKGGSFRRSLVETMPGRREEQPFFLGDGAFRSSDVGFRVALSGILTSQDRKERLDQEWANLGVQQNSGRAPAKFSAPKIEIDQSKDPIAEIERFVAMSADETEKKNLLFLRDVLKQKSILLKEQKAETVKGIIHSALFTAESLQKYAIRRKIVFNELNKLEKIKDETDSQSIPDSLESGIAKAEETIRLLDSAMDHFVKLYLNRIRETQRYPEELFASQINFVSQELGLEKVFNRSLKNRLDL
;
A
#
# COMPACT_ATOMS: atom_id res chain seq x y z
N PHE A 1 -35.15 15.14 5.50
CA PHE A 1 -34.21 15.27 4.36
C PHE A 1 -33.24 14.10 4.43
N GLY A 2 -33.03 13.38 3.32
CA GLY A 2 -32.18 12.19 3.26
C GLY A 2 -31.13 12.33 2.16
N CYS A 3 -30.32 11.29 1.98
CA CYS A 3 -29.39 11.17 0.87
C CYS A 3 -30.14 11.33 -0.47
N ILE A 4 -29.59 12.14 -1.37
CA ILE A 4 -30.14 12.39 -2.70
C ILE A 4 -29.38 11.59 -3.76
N ARG A 5 -29.95 11.45 -4.96
CA ARG A 5 -29.30 10.75 -6.07
C ARG A 5 -27.95 11.41 -6.39
N ILE A 6 -26.91 10.58 -6.48
CA ILE A 6 -25.54 11.01 -6.82
C ILE A 6 -25.56 11.78 -8.15
N GLY A 7 -24.84 12.89 -8.22
CA GLY A 7 -24.73 13.73 -9.41
C GLY A 7 -25.94 14.61 -9.69
N SER A 8 -26.89 14.73 -8.75
CA SER A 8 -28.06 15.61 -8.90
C SER A 8 -27.75 17.10 -8.70
N LYS A 9 -26.56 17.45 -8.21
CA LYS A 9 -26.05 18.81 -8.05
C LYS A 9 -24.87 19.07 -8.99
N CYS A 10 -24.48 20.33 -9.14
CA CYS A 10 -23.34 20.69 -9.99
C CYS A 10 -22.03 20.06 -9.49
N ALA A 11 -21.19 19.62 -10.42
CA ALA A 11 -19.84 19.18 -10.11
C ALA A 11 -18.95 20.36 -9.72
N ASN A 12 -17.88 20.08 -8.98
CA ASN A 12 -16.77 21.04 -8.81
C ASN A 12 -15.93 21.13 -10.12
N PRO A 13 -14.95 22.05 -10.21
CA PRO A 13 -14.12 22.22 -11.42
C PRO A 13 -13.32 20.98 -11.85
N LEU A 14 -13.19 19.97 -10.99
CA LEU A 14 -12.54 18.69 -11.30
C LEU A 14 -13.53 17.63 -11.83
N GLY A 15 -14.80 17.99 -12.03
CA GLY A 15 -15.85 17.05 -12.44
C GLY A 15 -16.31 16.12 -11.32
N LEU A 16 -15.99 16.43 -10.06
CA LEU A 16 -16.41 15.62 -8.92
C LEU A 16 -17.75 16.11 -8.38
N PHE A 17 -18.69 15.18 -8.27
CA PHE A 17 -20.01 15.39 -7.69
C PHE A 17 -20.03 15.03 -6.21
N ASP A 18 -20.96 15.66 -5.47
CA ASP A 18 -21.28 15.34 -4.08
C ASP A 18 -20.08 15.43 -3.12
N THR A 19 -19.06 16.24 -3.43
CA THR A 19 -17.90 16.47 -2.55
C THR A 19 -18.22 17.36 -1.34
N ALA A 20 -19.39 18.00 -1.35
CA ALA A 20 -19.90 18.85 -0.29
C ALA A 20 -21.38 18.53 -0.05
N GLY A 21 -21.67 17.84 1.06
CA GLY A 21 -22.99 17.36 1.44
C GLY A 21 -23.27 15.95 0.92
N ASN A 22 -24.55 15.59 0.89
CA ASN A 22 -25.03 14.23 0.64
C ASN A 22 -24.56 13.23 1.72
N ALA A 23 -23.34 12.73 1.65
CA ALA A 23 -22.76 11.86 2.68
C ALA A 23 -21.34 12.31 3.00
N ALA A 24 -20.99 12.28 4.28
CA ALA A 24 -19.62 12.51 4.68
C ALA A 24 -18.76 11.32 4.23
N GLU A 25 -17.62 11.58 3.61
CA GLU A 25 -16.78 10.54 3.01
C GLU A 25 -15.65 10.14 3.96
N MET A 26 -15.52 8.85 4.24
CA MET A 26 -14.40 8.28 4.98
C MET A 26 -13.08 8.50 4.22
N VAL A 27 -12.04 8.88 4.95
CA VAL A 27 -10.67 9.03 4.45
C VAL A 27 -9.77 8.02 5.16
N LEU A 28 -8.82 7.45 4.41
CA LEU A 28 -7.93 6.40 4.91
C LEU A 28 -7.00 6.88 6.04
N ASP A 29 -6.66 8.17 6.06
CA ASP A 29 -5.76 8.75 7.04
C ASP A 29 -6.39 8.79 8.45
N PRO A 30 -5.66 8.37 9.50
CA PRO A 30 -6.10 8.58 10.88
C PRO A 30 -6.06 10.06 11.25
N PHE A 31 -6.96 10.45 12.14
CA PHE A 31 -7.02 11.80 12.67
C PHE A 31 -5.75 12.14 13.44
N HIS A 32 -5.23 13.34 13.18
CA HIS A 32 -4.12 13.95 13.89
C HIS A 32 -4.45 15.43 14.07
N PHE A 33 -4.00 16.02 15.17
CA PHE A 33 -4.14 17.45 15.39
C PHE A 33 -3.27 18.20 14.37
N SER A 34 -3.77 19.29 13.79
CA SER A 34 -3.03 20.05 12.76
C SER A 34 -2.76 21.47 13.23
N ILE A 35 -1.48 21.83 13.37
CA ILE A 35 -1.03 23.19 13.69
C ILE A 35 -0.13 23.66 12.55
N GLY A 36 -0.44 24.81 11.94
CA GLY A 36 0.41 25.38 10.89
C GLY A 36 0.75 24.40 9.76
N PHE A 37 -0.25 23.60 9.34
CA PHE A 37 -0.12 22.56 8.30
C PHE A 37 0.77 21.35 8.65
N ARG A 38 1.18 21.21 9.92
CA ARG A 38 1.88 20.02 10.41
C ARG A 38 0.96 19.16 11.26
N LEU A 39 1.04 17.84 11.06
CA LEU A 39 0.32 16.87 11.86
C LEU A 39 1.06 16.64 13.19
N HIS A 40 0.31 16.63 14.28
CA HIS A 40 0.78 16.52 15.65
C HIS A 40 -0.14 15.58 16.44
N GLY A 41 0.36 15.12 17.59
CA GLY A 41 -0.39 14.22 18.48
C GLY A 41 -0.35 12.77 18.04
N ALA A 42 -1.00 11.92 18.83
CA ALA A 42 -1.18 10.52 18.51
C ALA A 42 -2.25 10.34 17.42
N ALA A 43 -2.18 9.23 16.69
CA ALA A 43 -3.21 8.83 15.75
C ALA A 43 -4.53 8.54 16.48
N GLY A 44 -5.60 9.20 16.05
CA GLY A 44 -6.96 9.00 16.54
C GLY A 44 -7.79 8.08 15.64
N GLY A 45 -9.10 8.31 15.65
CA GLY A 45 -10.07 7.66 14.76
C GLY A 45 -9.87 8.00 13.29
N PHE A 46 -10.73 7.49 12.41
CA PHE A 46 -10.67 7.85 11.00
C PHE A 46 -11.28 9.23 10.75
N ILE A 47 -10.91 9.84 9.63
CA ILE A 47 -11.40 11.15 9.24
C ILE A 47 -12.62 10.99 8.33
N ILE A 48 -13.65 11.80 8.55
CA ILE A 48 -14.70 12.05 7.57
C ILE A 48 -14.62 13.49 7.04
N LYS A 49 -14.94 13.66 5.75
CA LYS A 49 -14.91 14.96 5.05
C LYS A 49 -16.17 15.18 4.21
N GLY A 50 -16.35 16.41 3.74
CA GLY A 50 -17.40 16.78 2.79
C GLY A 50 -18.74 17.11 3.44
N GLY A 51 -19.00 16.70 4.67
CA GLY A 51 -20.30 16.92 5.34
C GLY A 51 -21.41 16.05 4.74
N SER A 52 -22.52 15.92 5.46
CA SER A 52 -23.62 15.02 5.08
C SER A 52 -24.95 15.77 4.95
N PHE A 53 -26.01 15.08 4.50
CA PHE A 53 -27.37 15.62 4.47
C PHE A 53 -27.92 16.04 5.84
N ARG A 54 -27.23 15.70 6.94
CA ARG A 54 -27.57 16.09 8.32
C ARG A 54 -26.81 17.32 8.80
N ARG A 55 -25.84 17.80 8.04
CA ARG A 55 -24.96 18.92 8.41
C ARG A 55 -25.47 20.24 7.87
N SER A 56 -25.21 21.31 8.62
CA SER A 56 -25.43 22.68 8.16
C SER A 56 -24.38 23.11 7.12
N LEU A 57 -24.65 24.22 6.43
CA LEU A 57 -23.71 24.77 5.44
C LEU A 57 -22.33 25.08 6.05
N VAL A 58 -22.30 25.56 7.29
CA VAL A 58 -21.04 25.89 8.02
C VAL A 58 -20.25 24.63 8.38
N GLU A 59 -20.93 23.51 8.55
CA GLU A 59 -20.32 22.20 8.80
C GLU A 59 -19.91 21.48 7.50
N THR A 60 -20.24 22.03 6.33
CA THR A 60 -19.98 21.43 5.01
C THR A 60 -18.86 22.21 4.29
N MET A 61 -17.72 22.38 4.96
CA MET A 61 -16.57 23.11 4.42
C MET A 61 -15.46 22.16 3.90
N PRO A 62 -14.81 22.43 2.76
CA PRO A 62 -13.77 21.57 2.18
C PRO A 62 -12.57 21.28 3.11
N GLY A 63 -12.23 22.23 3.98
CA GLY A 63 -11.12 22.10 4.94
C GLY A 63 -11.49 21.42 6.26
N ARG A 64 -12.78 21.19 6.51
CA ARG A 64 -13.25 20.62 7.78
C ARG A 64 -12.90 19.14 7.84
N ARG A 65 -12.37 18.73 8.98
CA ARG A 65 -12.00 17.34 9.32
C ARG A 65 -12.77 16.98 10.56
N GLU A 66 -13.53 15.90 10.51
CA GLU A 66 -14.19 15.36 11.70
C GLU A 66 -13.62 13.97 11.97
N GLU A 67 -13.35 13.70 13.24
CA GLU A 67 -12.89 12.40 13.71
C GLU A 67 -14.09 11.51 14.02
N GLN A 68 -14.02 10.24 13.64
CA GLN A 68 -14.97 9.20 14.02
C GLN A 68 -14.24 7.96 14.52
N PRO A 69 -14.80 7.27 15.54
CA PRO A 69 -14.17 6.07 16.08
C PRO A 69 -14.30 4.91 15.09
N PHE A 70 -13.28 4.05 14.99
CA PHE A 70 -13.37 2.81 14.19
C PHE A 70 -14.40 1.83 14.77
N PHE A 71 -14.47 1.75 16.11
CA PHE A 71 -15.33 0.83 16.84
C PHE A 71 -16.00 1.53 18.01
N LEU A 72 -17.22 1.12 18.29
CA LEU A 72 -17.98 1.41 19.50
C LEU A 72 -18.05 0.14 20.36
N GLY A 73 -18.64 0.22 21.56
CA GLY A 73 -18.74 -0.92 22.47
C GLY A 73 -19.51 -2.13 21.90
N ASP A 74 -20.34 -1.91 20.88
CA ASP A 74 -21.18 -2.90 20.21
C ASP A 74 -20.68 -3.31 18.81
N GLY A 75 -19.50 -2.83 18.38
CA GLY A 75 -18.86 -3.26 17.14
C GLY A 75 -18.35 -2.11 16.27
N ALA A 76 -18.17 -2.35 14.97
CA ALA A 76 -17.68 -1.34 14.04
C ALA A 76 -18.65 -0.16 13.93
N PHE A 77 -18.12 1.06 13.95
CA PHE A 77 -18.92 2.28 13.80
C PHE A 77 -19.68 2.26 12.48
N ARG A 78 -20.97 2.62 12.54
CA ARG A 78 -21.82 2.79 11.36
C ARG A 78 -22.68 4.03 11.53
N SER A 79 -22.79 4.80 10.45
CA SER A 79 -23.75 5.90 10.38
C SER A 79 -24.44 5.92 9.02
N SER A 80 -25.71 6.32 9.00
CA SER A 80 -26.52 6.45 7.77
C SER A 80 -26.11 7.61 6.86
N ASP A 81 -25.26 8.50 7.35
CA ASP A 81 -24.84 9.73 6.67
C ASP A 81 -23.34 9.76 6.37
N VAL A 82 -22.67 8.62 6.53
CA VAL A 82 -21.25 8.41 6.21
C VAL A 82 -21.14 7.37 5.08
N GLY A 83 -20.40 7.73 4.03
CA GLY A 83 -20.10 6.89 2.88
C GLY A 83 -18.60 6.91 2.56
N PHE A 84 -18.26 6.59 1.32
CA PHE A 84 -16.87 6.58 0.86
C PHE A 84 -16.79 6.86 -0.64
N ARG A 85 -15.60 7.25 -1.08
CA ARG A 85 -15.22 7.38 -2.48
C ARG A 85 -13.95 6.57 -2.72
N VAL A 86 -13.93 5.80 -3.81
CA VAL A 86 -12.75 5.03 -4.19
C VAL A 86 -11.84 5.89 -5.05
N ALA A 87 -10.60 6.05 -4.60
CA ALA A 87 -9.52 6.63 -5.41
C ALA A 87 -8.63 5.50 -5.92
N LEU A 88 -8.53 5.36 -7.24
CA LEU A 88 -7.60 4.43 -7.88
C LEU A 88 -6.39 5.23 -8.37
N SER A 89 -5.21 4.83 -7.91
CA SER A 89 -3.94 5.39 -8.38
C SER A 89 -3.03 4.25 -8.82
N GLY A 90 -2.27 4.50 -9.88
CA GLY A 90 -1.25 3.58 -10.39
C GLY A 90 0.11 4.25 -10.34
N ILE A 91 1.14 3.50 -9.94
CA ILE A 91 2.52 3.93 -10.11
C ILE A 91 2.87 3.74 -11.59
N LEU A 92 2.62 4.78 -12.39
CA LEU A 92 3.00 4.84 -13.80
C LEU A 92 4.46 5.28 -13.92
N THR A 93 5.40 4.48 -13.41
CA THR A 93 6.82 4.68 -13.74
C THR A 93 7.09 3.95 -15.04
N SER A 94 7.09 4.66 -16.18
CA SER A 94 7.62 4.09 -17.42
C SER A 94 9.09 3.73 -17.18
N GLN A 95 9.56 2.61 -17.75
CA GLN A 95 10.97 2.21 -17.63
C GLN A 95 11.90 3.35 -18.08
N ASP A 96 11.53 4.06 -19.16
CA ASP A 96 12.23 5.22 -19.71
C ASP A 96 12.41 6.38 -18.71
N ARG A 97 11.52 6.50 -17.70
CA ARG A 97 11.63 7.57 -16.70
C ARG A 97 12.74 7.27 -15.70
N LYS A 98 12.98 5.99 -15.39
CA LYS A 98 14.06 5.58 -14.50
C LYS A 98 15.42 5.88 -15.15
N GLU A 99 15.59 5.48 -16.41
CA GLU A 99 16.82 5.73 -17.17
C GLU A 99 17.11 7.22 -17.34
N ARG A 100 16.06 8.02 -17.62
CA ARG A 100 16.20 9.49 -17.68
C ARG A 100 16.60 10.10 -16.35
N LEU A 101 16.02 9.64 -15.23
CA LEU A 101 16.40 10.13 -13.90
C LEU A 101 17.85 9.77 -13.56
N ASP A 102 18.30 8.56 -13.92
CA ASP A 102 19.69 8.15 -13.72
C ASP A 102 20.66 9.01 -14.56
N GLN A 103 20.29 9.34 -15.80
CA GLN A 103 21.05 10.24 -16.67
C GLN A 103 21.06 11.68 -16.17
N GLU A 104 19.91 12.23 -15.75
CA GLU A 104 19.79 13.56 -15.16
C GLU A 104 20.61 13.65 -13.86
N TRP A 105 20.59 12.61 -13.03
CA TRP A 105 21.39 12.53 -11.81
C TRP A 105 22.89 12.52 -12.11
N ALA A 106 23.33 11.74 -13.10
CA ALA A 106 24.71 11.72 -13.56
C ALA A 106 25.15 13.11 -14.07
N ASN A 107 24.31 13.76 -14.87
CA ASN A 107 24.58 15.09 -15.42
C ASN A 107 24.65 16.18 -14.35
N LEU A 108 23.81 16.12 -13.32
CA LEU A 108 23.86 17.03 -12.17
C LEU A 108 25.13 16.83 -11.34
N GLY A 109 25.58 15.58 -11.18
CA GLY A 109 26.86 15.26 -10.53
C GLY A 109 28.07 15.80 -11.30
N VAL A 110 28.00 15.88 -12.62
CA VAL A 110 29.06 16.43 -13.49
C VAL A 110 29.03 17.96 -13.50
N GLN A 111 27.86 18.59 -13.57
CA GLN A 111 27.74 20.06 -13.60
C GLN A 111 28.12 20.75 -12.28
N GLN A 112 27.93 20.09 -11.14
CA GLN A 112 28.40 20.61 -9.83
C GLN A 112 29.94 20.64 -9.73
N ASN A 113 30.64 19.81 -10.51
CA ASN A 113 32.11 19.73 -10.50
C ASN A 113 32.80 20.60 -11.56
N SER A 114 32.08 21.13 -12.56
CA SER A 114 32.69 21.89 -13.66
C SER A 114 32.64 23.42 -13.51
N GLY A 115 32.08 23.95 -12.42
CA GLY A 115 31.86 25.39 -12.24
C GLY A 115 32.68 26.09 -11.14
N ARG A 116 33.42 25.36 -10.32
CA ARG A 116 34.31 25.96 -9.30
C ARG A 116 35.73 25.52 -9.58
N ALA A 117 36.53 26.45 -10.12
CA ALA A 117 37.98 26.34 -10.01
C ALA A 117 38.31 26.08 -8.54
N PRO A 118 39.05 25.01 -8.21
CA PRO A 118 39.35 24.72 -6.83
C PRO A 118 40.22 25.85 -6.30
N ALA A 119 39.68 26.65 -5.38
CA ALA A 119 40.53 27.33 -4.43
C ALA A 119 41.42 26.24 -3.84
N LYS A 120 42.74 26.43 -3.90
CA LYS A 120 43.74 25.50 -3.34
C LYS A 120 43.53 25.39 -1.83
N PHE A 121 42.55 24.60 -1.42
CA PHE A 121 42.56 23.94 -0.14
C PHE A 121 43.39 22.69 -0.34
N SER A 122 44.61 22.74 0.18
CA SER A 122 45.41 21.55 0.46
C SER A 122 44.75 20.80 1.62
N ALA A 123 43.53 20.32 1.43
CA ALA A 123 42.97 19.30 2.31
C ALA A 123 43.69 17.98 1.98
N PRO A 124 44.11 17.19 2.97
CA PRO A 124 44.60 15.85 2.69
C PRO A 124 43.51 15.11 1.90
N LYS A 125 43.90 14.38 0.85
CA LYS A 125 43.02 13.44 0.15
C LYS A 125 42.52 12.43 1.19
N ILE A 126 41.38 12.70 1.79
CA ILE A 126 40.65 11.68 2.53
C ILE A 126 39.95 10.88 1.45
N GLU A 127 40.53 9.74 1.08
CA GLU A 127 39.82 8.73 0.31
C GLU A 127 38.58 8.33 1.12
N ILE A 128 37.42 8.81 0.70
CA ILE A 128 36.14 8.41 1.28
C ILE A 128 35.88 7.00 0.75
N ASP A 129 36.26 6.02 1.55
CA ASP A 129 35.91 4.62 1.34
C ASP A 129 34.38 4.47 1.48
N GLN A 130 33.70 4.25 0.35
CA GLN A 130 32.24 4.13 0.27
C GLN A 130 31.70 2.90 1.01
N SER A 131 32.56 1.99 1.48
CA SER A 131 32.19 0.86 2.34
C SER A 131 32.14 1.21 3.83
N LYS A 132 32.64 2.39 4.24
CA LYS A 132 32.63 2.82 5.64
C LYS A 132 31.33 3.53 6.01
N ASP A 133 30.88 3.31 7.25
CA ASP A 133 29.69 3.96 7.78
C ASP A 133 29.87 5.50 7.76
N PRO A 134 29.03 6.25 7.01
CA PRO A 134 29.15 7.69 6.89
C PRO A 134 29.02 8.43 8.24
N ILE A 135 28.34 7.84 9.23
CA ILE A 135 28.25 8.40 10.58
C ILE A 135 29.60 8.29 11.29
N ALA A 136 30.26 7.12 11.18
CA ALA A 136 31.57 6.90 11.78
C ALA A 136 32.65 7.81 11.19
N GLU A 137 32.56 8.12 9.89
CA GLU A 137 33.49 9.05 9.23
C GLU A 137 33.28 10.50 9.72
N ILE A 138 32.03 10.93 9.94
CA ILE A 138 31.75 12.24 10.54
C ILE A 138 32.26 12.30 11.99
N GLU A 139 32.08 11.24 12.78
CA GLU A 139 32.64 11.16 14.13
C GLU A 139 34.17 11.25 14.13
N ARG A 140 34.84 10.65 13.15
CA ARG A 140 36.29 10.81 12.96
C ARG A 140 36.66 12.26 12.66
N PHE A 141 35.92 12.94 11.79
CA PHE A 141 36.18 14.35 11.48
C PHE A 141 35.93 15.28 12.67
N VAL A 142 34.90 15.00 13.48
CA VAL A 142 34.66 15.73 14.74
C VAL A 142 35.85 15.55 15.70
N ALA A 143 36.40 14.34 15.80
CA ALA A 143 37.55 14.06 16.67
C ALA A 143 38.85 14.72 16.19
N MET A 144 39.00 14.95 14.88
CA MET A 144 40.19 15.56 14.27
C MET A 144 40.08 17.08 14.12
N SER A 145 38.88 17.66 14.16
CA SER A 145 38.69 19.10 13.99
C SER A 145 39.07 19.86 15.26
N ALA A 146 39.81 20.96 15.11
CA ALA A 146 40.16 21.88 16.19
C ALA A 146 39.21 23.10 16.27
N ASP A 147 38.42 23.37 15.23
CA ASP A 147 37.49 24.50 15.18
C ASP A 147 36.13 24.13 15.80
N GLU A 148 35.71 24.88 16.80
CA GLU A 148 34.42 24.69 17.48
C GLU A 148 33.21 24.93 16.58
N THR A 149 33.33 25.77 15.55
CA THR A 149 32.24 26.01 14.59
C THR A 149 32.08 24.82 13.65
N GLU A 150 33.20 24.32 13.11
CA GLU A 150 33.24 23.11 12.28
C GLU A 150 32.72 21.88 13.04
N LYS A 151 33.15 21.66 14.30
CA LYS A 151 32.62 20.58 15.14
C LYS A 151 31.11 20.63 15.30
N LYS A 152 30.53 21.81 15.56
CA LYS A 152 29.07 21.97 15.71
C LYS A 152 28.33 21.61 14.41
N ASN A 153 28.85 22.02 13.26
CA ASN A 153 28.25 21.69 11.96
C ASN A 153 28.31 20.19 11.65
N LEU A 154 29.44 19.54 11.95
CA LEU A 154 29.62 18.11 11.75
C LEU A 154 28.72 17.29 12.70
N LEU A 155 28.60 17.69 13.97
CA LEU A 155 27.67 17.06 14.92
C LEU A 155 26.21 17.17 14.46
N PHE A 156 25.80 18.34 13.96
CA PHE A 156 24.47 18.51 13.37
C PHE A 156 24.24 17.58 12.17
N LEU A 157 25.21 17.50 11.24
CA LEU A 157 25.10 16.63 10.07
C LEU A 157 25.05 15.15 10.45
N ARG A 158 25.83 14.73 11.44
CA ARG A 158 25.78 13.39 12.03
C ARG A 158 24.37 13.06 12.51
N ASP A 159 23.76 13.96 13.28
CA ASP A 159 22.44 13.75 13.85
C ASP A 159 21.35 13.67 12.76
N VAL A 160 21.42 14.53 11.75
CA VAL A 160 20.52 14.48 10.57
C VAL A 160 20.67 13.16 9.82
N LEU A 161 21.90 12.71 9.54
CA LEU A 161 22.15 11.46 8.83
C LEU A 161 21.72 10.23 9.65
N LYS A 162 21.91 10.28 10.97
CA LYS A 162 21.45 9.24 11.89
C LYS A 162 19.91 9.14 11.89
N GLN A 163 19.21 10.26 11.96
CA GLN A 163 17.75 10.28 11.84
C GLN A 163 17.28 9.73 10.50
N LYS A 164 17.92 10.14 9.40
CA LYS A 164 17.58 9.65 8.06
C LYS A 164 17.86 8.15 7.89
N SER A 165 18.95 7.64 8.45
CA SER A 165 19.29 6.22 8.36
C SER A 165 18.32 5.34 9.16
N ILE A 166 17.85 5.81 10.32
CA ILE A 166 16.76 5.18 11.08
C ILE A 166 15.48 5.13 10.25
N LEU A 167 15.03 6.28 9.73
CA LEU A 167 13.81 6.36 8.93
C LEU A 167 13.86 5.46 7.69
N LEU A 168 15.03 5.39 7.03
CA LEU A 168 15.22 4.54 5.86
C LEU A 168 15.20 3.04 6.22
N LYS A 169 15.73 2.66 7.39
CA LYS A 169 15.62 1.29 7.90
C LYS A 169 14.16 0.93 8.21
N GLU A 170 13.43 1.84 8.87
CA GLU A 170 12.00 1.67 9.16
C GLU A 170 11.18 1.54 7.87
N GLN A 171 11.42 2.42 6.88
CA GLN A 171 10.75 2.36 5.58
C GLN A 171 11.01 1.03 4.85
N LYS A 172 12.26 0.53 4.90
CA LYS A 172 12.60 -0.78 4.32
C LYS A 172 11.88 -1.91 5.04
N ALA A 173 11.83 -1.88 6.37
CA ALA A 173 11.12 -2.86 7.18
C ALA A 173 9.62 -2.89 6.82
N GLU A 174 8.97 -1.73 6.78
CA GLU A 174 7.56 -1.61 6.39
C GLU A 174 7.29 -2.08 4.96
N THR A 175 8.20 -1.78 4.03
CA THR A 175 8.07 -2.26 2.65
C THR A 175 8.13 -3.79 2.59
N VAL A 176 9.09 -4.40 3.29
CA VAL A 176 9.22 -5.87 3.36
C VAL A 176 7.99 -6.49 4.02
N LYS A 177 7.50 -5.91 5.11
CA LYS A 177 6.26 -6.32 5.77
C LYS A 177 5.06 -6.29 4.80
N GLY A 178 4.92 -5.21 4.04
CA GLY A 178 3.88 -5.07 3.02
C GLY A 178 3.97 -6.13 1.91
N ILE A 179 5.18 -6.47 1.46
CA ILE A 179 5.40 -7.55 0.48
C ILE A 179 4.96 -8.90 1.05
N ILE A 180 5.31 -9.21 2.31
CA ILE A 180 4.91 -10.44 2.99
C ILE A 180 3.38 -10.55 3.08
N HIS A 181 2.69 -9.52 3.56
CA HIS A 181 1.22 -9.51 3.59
C HIS A 181 0.62 -9.68 2.20
N SER A 182 1.15 -8.99 1.20
CA SER A 182 0.66 -9.10 -0.18
C SER A 182 0.83 -10.51 -0.73
N ALA A 183 1.97 -11.16 -0.49
CA ALA A 183 2.19 -12.55 -0.87
C ALA A 183 1.20 -13.49 -0.16
N LEU A 184 0.98 -13.28 1.12
CA LEU A 184 0.09 -14.09 1.94
C LEU A 184 -1.38 -14.00 1.51
N PHE A 185 -1.87 -12.78 1.27
CA PHE A 185 -3.22 -12.57 0.76
C PHE A 185 -3.39 -13.11 -0.66
N THR A 186 -2.35 -13.03 -1.48
CA THR A 186 -2.38 -13.62 -2.83
C THR A 186 -2.49 -15.15 -2.76
N ALA A 187 -1.75 -15.80 -1.85
CA ALA A 187 -1.84 -17.23 -1.63
C ALA A 187 -3.21 -17.66 -1.07
N GLU A 188 -3.79 -16.87 -0.16
CA GLU A 188 -5.17 -17.04 0.34
C GLU A 188 -6.18 -16.97 -0.80
N SER A 189 -6.10 -15.94 -1.64
CA SER A 189 -6.96 -15.80 -2.80
C SER A 189 -6.82 -17.01 -3.73
N LEU A 190 -5.60 -17.41 -4.07
CA LEU A 190 -5.35 -18.56 -4.95
C LEU A 190 -6.04 -19.83 -4.42
N GLN A 191 -5.94 -20.11 -3.12
CA GLN A 191 -6.62 -21.26 -2.52
C GLN A 191 -8.15 -21.14 -2.59
N LYS A 192 -8.71 -19.95 -2.32
CA LYS A 192 -10.16 -19.70 -2.44
C LYS A 192 -10.66 -19.92 -3.87
N TYR A 193 -9.92 -19.43 -4.86
CA TYR A 193 -10.25 -19.63 -6.27
C TYR A 193 -10.14 -21.11 -6.66
N ALA A 194 -9.12 -21.83 -6.20
CA ALA A 194 -8.97 -23.27 -6.45
C ALA A 194 -10.13 -24.08 -5.85
N ILE A 195 -10.57 -23.76 -4.63
CA ILE A 195 -11.74 -24.39 -3.99
C ILE A 195 -13.01 -24.12 -4.81
N ARG A 196 -13.25 -22.85 -5.17
CA ARG A 196 -14.43 -22.48 -5.97
C ARG A 196 -14.43 -23.16 -7.33
N ARG A 197 -13.27 -23.24 -7.99
CA ARG A 197 -13.09 -23.95 -9.25
C ARG A 197 -13.45 -25.42 -9.11
N LYS A 198 -12.95 -26.10 -8.06
CA LYS A 198 -13.28 -27.50 -7.78
C LYS A 198 -14.79 -27.71 -7.59
N ILE A 199 -15.47 -26.80 -6.89
CA ILE A 199 -16.93 -26.85 -6.69
C ILE A 199 -17.67 -26.76 -8.03
N VAL A 200 -17.34 -25.74 -8.85
CA VAL A 200 -17.99 -25.54 -10.15
C VAL A 200 -17.68 -26.68 -11.12
N PHE A 201 -16.45 -27.19 -11.12
CA PHE A 201 -16.05 -28.34 -11.93
C PHE A 201 -16.84 -29.60 -11.56
N ASN A 202 -17.03 -29.86 -10.28
CA ASN A 202 -17.86 -30.99 -9.83
C ASN A 202 -19.32 -30.82 -10.25
N GLU A 203 -19.84 -29.60 -10.27
CA GLU A 203 -21.20 -29.33 -10.74
C GLU A 203 -21.34 -29.50 -12.25
N LEU A 204 -20.36 -29.00 -13.03
CA LEU A 204 -20.28 -29.21 -14.47
C LEU A 204 -20.32 -30.71 -14.81
N ASN A 205 -19.48 -31.53 -14.17
CA ASN A 205 -19.47 -32.98 -14.39
C ASN A 205 -20.82 -33.65 -14.11
N LYS A 206 -21.60 -33.16 -13.13
CA LYS A 206 -22.96 -33.67 -12.89
C LYS A 206 -23.92 -33.26 -14.00
N LEU A 207 -23.86 -32.00 -14.44
CA LEU A 207 -24.72 -31.50 -15.51
C LEU A 207 -24.42 -32.21 -16.84
N GLU A 208 -23.15 -32.45 -17.14
CA GLU A 208 -22.72 -33.25 -18.30
C GLU A 208 -23.24 -34.68 -18.21
N LYS A 209 -23.13 -35.32 -17.05
CA LYS A 209 -23.69 -36.67 -16.84
C LYS A 209 -25.22 -36.71 -17.04
N ILE A 210 -25.95 -35.71 -16.55
CA ILE A 210 -27.40 -35.60 -16.78
C ILE A 210 -27.69 -35.43 -18.28
N LYS A 211 -26.87 -34.64 -18.99
CA LYS A 211 -27.00 -34.44 -20.44
C LYS A 211 -26.79 -35.75 -21.20
N ASP A 212 -25.79 -36.55 -20.81
CA ASP A 212 -25.49 -37.86 -21.44
C ASP A 212 -26.60 -38.90 -21.20
N GLU A 213 -27.28 -38.83 -20.06
CA GLU A 213 -28.40 -39.71 -19.69
C GLU A 213 -29.75 -39.25 -20.30
N THR A 214 -29.80 -38.07 -20.92
CA THR A 214 -31.02 -37.49 -21.51
C THR A 214 -31.05 -37.72 -23.02
N ASP A 215 -32.17 -38.22 -23.56
CA ASP A 215 -32.34 -38.35 -25.01
C ASP A 215 -32.13 -37.01 -25.72
N SER A 216 -31.32 -36.99 -26.80
CA SER A 216 -30.89 -35.74 -27.47
C SER A 216 -32.04 -34.86 -27.99
N GLN A 217 -33.24 -35.41 -28.20
CA GLN A 217 -34.44 -34.67 -28.61
C GLN A 217 -35.17 -33.98 -27.43
N SER A 218 -34.74 -34.21 -26.19
CA SER A 218 -35.42 -33.79 -24.96
C SER A 218 -34.56 -32.96 -24.01
N ILE A 219 -33.32 -32.63 -24.39
CA ILE A 219 -32.41 -31.83 -23.56
C ILE A 219 -33.02 -30.43 -23.34
N PRO A 220 -33.31 -30.03 -22.09
CA PRO A 220 -33.87 -28.71 -21.83
C PRO A 220 -32.84 -27.60 -22.07
N ASP A 221 -33.25 -26.47 -22.67
CA ASP A 221 -32.41 -25.27 -22.84
C ASP A 221 -31.76 -24.81 -21.52
N SER A 222 -32.42 -25.04 -20.39
CA SER A 222 -31.90 -24.72 -19.06
C SER A 222 -30.67 -25.53 -18.68
N LEU A 223 -30.58 -26.80 -19.12
CA LEU A 223 -29.43 -27.67 -18.89
C LEU A 223 -28.24 -27.22 -19.73
N GLU A 224 -28.44 -26.92 -21.01
CA GLU A 224 -27.38 -26.39 -21.87
C GLU A 224 -26.88 -25.02 -21.38
N SER A 225 -27.80 -24.13 -20.98
CA SER A 225 -27.44 -22.84 -20.37
C SER A 225 -26.65 -23.02 -19.07
N GLY A 226 -27.01 -24.02 -18.25
CA GLY A 226 -26.30 -24.34 -17.01
C GLY A 226 -24.87 -24.80 -17.25
N ILE A 227 -24.67 -25.72 -18.21
CA ILE A 227 -23.35 -26.20 -18.64
C ILE A 227 -22.49 -25.05 -19.16
N ALA A 228 -23.02 -24.25 -20.10
CA ALA A 228 -22.29 -23.12 -20.68
C ALA A 228 -21.86 -22.10 -19.61
N LYS A 229 -22.73 -21.78 -18.64
CA LYS A 229 -22.39 -20.89 -17.51
C LYS A 229 -21.32 -21.48 -16.60
N ALA A 230 -21.37 -22.78 -16.33
CA ALA A 230 -20.37 -23.45 -15.51
C ALA A 230 -19.00 -23.46 -16.20
N GLU A 231 -18.94 -23.76 -17.50
CA GLU A 231 -17.72 -23.68 -18.30
C GLU A 231 -17.14 -22.25 -18.36
N GLU A 232 -17.99 -21.24 -18.58
CA GLU A 232 -17.56 -19.84 -18.56
C GLU A 232 -17.01 -19.45 -17.19
N THR A 233 -17.68 -19.87 -16.11
CA THR A 233 -17.22 -19.63 -14.74
C THR A 233 -15.85 -20.28 -14.50
N ILE A 234 -15.63 -21.51 -14.95
CA ILE A 234 -14.33 -22.19 -14.82
C ILE A 234 -13.25 -21.41 -15.59
N ARG A 235 -13.53 -20.97 -16.82
CA ARG A 235 -12.58 -20.15 -17.62
C ARG A 235 -12.20 -18.85 -16.90
N LEU A 236 -13.17 -18.17 -16.29
CA LEU A 236 -12.92 -16.96 -15.50
C LEU A 236 -12.09 -17.25 -14.25
N LEU A 237 -12.36 -18.35 -13.55
CA LEU A 237 -11.61 -18.77 -12.37
C LEU A 237 -10.17 -19.14 -12.74
N ASP A 238 -9.95 -19.83 -13.86
CA ASP A 238 -8.62 -20.19 -14.36
C ASP A 238 -7.80 -18.94 -14.70
N SER A 239 -8.39 -17.98 -15.42
CA SER A 239 -7.74 -16.70 -15.72
C SER A 239 -7.38 -15.91 -14.45
N ALA A 240 -8.28 -15.90 -13.45
CA ALA A 240 -8.00 -15.25 -12.17
C ALA A 240 -6.86 -15.96 -11.42
N MET A 241 -6.85 -17.30 -11.39
CA MET A 241 -5.79 -18.08 -10.76
C MET A 241 -4.43 -17.81 -11.41
N ASP A 242 -4.36 -17.79 -12.75
CA ASP A 242 -3.14 -17.45 -13.49
C ASP A 242 -2.60 -16.07 -13.11
N HIS A 243 -3.49 -15.09 -12.96
CA HIS A 243 -3.11 -13.75 -12.52
C HIS A 243 -2.54 -13.76 -11.08
N PHE A 244 -3.20 -14.45 -10.14
CA PHE A 244 -2.73 -14.53 -8.76
C PHE A 244 -1.41 -15.32 -8.62
N VAL A 245 -1.20 -16.37 -9.42
CA VAL A 245 0.10 -17.08 -9.46
C VAL A 245 1.22 -16.13 -9.89
N LYS A 246 1.01 -15.37 -10.98
CA LYS A 246 1.98 -14.37 -11.44
C LYS A 246 2.26 -13.31 -10.37
N LEU A 247 1.21 -12.82 -9.71
CA LEU A 247 1.35 -11.83 -8.64
C LEU A 247 2.14 -12.40 -7.44
N TYR A 248 1.84 -13.62 -7.01
CA TYR A 248 2.55 -14.29 -5.93
C TYR A 248 4.04 -14.44 -6.24
N LEU A 249 4.37 -14.98 -7.40
CA LEU A 249 5.76 -15.14 -7.85
C LEU A 249 6.49 -13.80 -7.92
N ASN A 250 5.82 -12.73 -8.36
CA ASN A 250 6.42 -11.40 -8.37
C ASN A 250 6.70 -10.87 -6.96
N ARG A 251 5.80 -11.10 -6.00
CA ARG A 251 6.04 -10.73 -4.59
C ARG A 251 7.22 -11.50 -4.01
N ILE A 252 7.34 -12.80 -4.28
CA ILE A 252 8.50 -13.60 -3.87
C ILE A 252 9.80 -13.10 -4.54
N ARG A 253 9.77 -12.65 -5.79
CA ARG A 253 10.95 -12.02 -6.42
C ARG A 253 11.30 -10.66 -5.81
N GLU A 254 10.32 -9.90 -5.35
CA GLU A 254 10.56 -8.62 -4.68
C GLU A 254 11.26 -8.81 -3.33
N THR A 255 10.98 -9.90 -2.59
CA THR A 255 11.65 -10.17 -1.32
C THR A 255 13.15 -10.42 -1.50
N GLN A 256 13.57 -11.01 -2.63
CA GLN A 256 14.98 -11.26 -2.96
C GLN A 256 15.85 -9.99 -3.11
N ARG A 257 15.23 -8.80 -3.18
CA ARG A 257 15.94 -7.51 -3.26
C ARG A 257 16.41 -6.99 -1.90
N TYR A 258 15.99 -7.63 -0.81
CA TYR A 258 16.28 -7.20 0.56
C TYR A 258 17.17 -8.21 1.27
N PRO A 259 17.95 -7.79 2.29
CA PRO A 259 18.77 -8.70 3.09
C PRO A 259 17.90 -9.78 3.77
N GLU A 260 18.42 -11.01 3.81
CA GLU A 260 17.73 -12.17 4.37
C GLU A 260 17.36 -11.97 5.86
N GLU A 261 18.24 -11.34 6.64
CA GLU A 261 17.99 -11.02 8.05
C GLU A 261 16.78 -10.10 8.25
N LEU A 262 16.65 -9.08 7.40
CA LEU A 262 15.51 -8.15 7.46
C LEU A 262 14.22 -8.91 7.13
N PHE A 263 14.26 -9.76 6.10
CA PHE A 263 13.12 -10.57 5.72
C PHE A 263 12.69 -11.54 6.82
N ALA A 264 13.63 -12.27 7.41
CA ALA A 264 13.38 -13.20 8.53
C ALA A 264 12.79 -12.47 9.75
N SER A 265 13.32 -11.28 10.08
CA SER A 265 12.79 -10.44 11.15
C SER A 265 11.33 -10.04 10.90
N GLN A 266 11.02 -9.59 9.68
CA GLN A 266 9.66 -9.18 9.33
C GLN A 266 8.68 -10.37 9.24
N ILE A 267 9.12 -11.55 8.77
CA ILE A 267 8.30 -12.77 8.82
C ILE A 267 7.91 -13.10 10.26
N ASN A 268 8.85 -13.05 11.20
CA ASN A 268 8.56 -13.32 12.61
C ASN A 268 7.54 -12.34 13.18
N PHE A 269 7.68 -11.05 12.85
CA PHE A 269 6.72 -10.03 13.25
C PHE A 269 5.31 -10.32 12.71
N VAL A 270 5.20 -10.59 11.41
CA VAL A 270 3.92 -10.92 10.76
C VAL A 270 3.33 -12.21 11.35
N SER A 271 4.15 -13.22 11.64
CA SER A 271 3.70 -14.45 12.29
C SER A 271 3.11 -14.20 13.69
N GLN A 272 3.74 -13.32 14.47
CA GLN A 272 3.24 -12.92 15.79
C GLN A 272 1.93 -12.14 15.68
N GLU A 273 1.85 -11.20 14.74
CA GLU A 273 0.64 -10.41 14.44
C GLU A 273 -0.54 -11.33 14.08
N LEU A 274 -0.31 -12.30 13.19
CA LEU A 274 -1.31 -13.29 12.80
C LEU A 274 -1.70 -14.24 13.95
N GLY A 275 -0.83 -14.42 14.95
CA GLY A 275 -1.12 -15.23 16.13
C GLY A 275 -2.16 -14.62 17.08
N LEU A 276 -2.44 -13.32 16.98
CA LEU A 276 -3.25 -12.58 17.96
C LEU A 276 -4.77 -12.63 17.68
N GLU A 277 -5.23 -12.83 16.44
CA GLU A 277 -6.67 -12.92 16.10
C GLU A 277 -7.10 -14.33 15.64
N LYS A 278 -8.09 -14.93 16.32
CA LYS A 278 -8.28 -16.41 16.32
C LYS A 278 -8.97 -17.04 15.10
N VAL A 279 -9.68 -16.29 14.26
CA VAL A 279 -10.53 -16.88 13.20
C VAL A 279 -10.04 -16.56 11.78
N PHE A 280 -9.78 -15.29 11.44
CA PHE A 280 -9.32 -14.90 10.11
C PHE A 280 -7.84 -15.27 9.88
N ASN A 281 -7.00 -15.16 10.90
CA ASN A 281 -5.54 -15.32 10.74
C ASN A 281 -5.06 -16.77 10.76
N ARG A 282 -5.91 -17.76 11.06
CA ARG A 282 -5.49 -19.16 11.11
C ARG A 282 -5.08 -19.70 9.73
N SER A 283 -5.85 -19.38 8.68
CA SER A 283 -5.51 -19.78 7.32
C SER A 283 -4.27 -19.07 6.80
N LEU A 284 -4.11 -17.78 7.14
CA LEU A 284 -2.94 -16.99 6.81
C LEU A 284 -1.69 -17.53 7.50
N LYS A 285 -1.76 -17.83 8.80
CA LYS A 285 -0.65 -18.42 9.55
C LYS A 285 -0.16 -19.73 8.93
N ASN A 286 -1.06 -20.66 8.63
CA ASN A 286 -0.71 -21.93 7.99
C ASN A 286 0.02 -21.77 6.65
N ARG A 287 -0.19 -20.64 5.93
CA ARG A 287 0.49 -20.37 4.66
C ARG A 287 1.83 -19.68 4.83
N LEU A 288 2.05 -19.01 5.95
CA LEU A 288 3.34 -18.47 6.29
C LEU A 288 4.32 -19.59 6.68
N ASP A 289 3.80 -20.67 7.27
CA ASP A 289 4.56 -21.84 7.71
C ASP A 289 4.92 -22.83 6.57
N LEU A 290 4.38 -22.62 5.35
CA LEU A 290 4.62 -23.45 4.15
C LEU A 290 5.77 -22.90 3.30
#